data_AF-A0A0R2B3J7-F1
#
_entry.id   AF-A0A0R2B3J7-F1
#
_cell.length_a   1.000
_cell.length_b   1.000
_cell.length_c   1.000
_cell.angle_alpha   90.00
_cell.angle_beta   90.00
_cell.angle_gamma   90.00
#
_symmetry.space_group_name_H-M   'P 1'
#
loop_
_entity.id
_entity.type
_entity.pdbx_description
1 polymer ?
#
loop_
_entity_poly.entity_id
_entity_poly.type
_entity_poly.pdbx_seq_one_letter_code
_entity_poly.pdbx_strand_id
1 'polypeptide(L)'
;MEPKKPLFKIILSTLLISIFSLTCLLGVKANASFKDYQPVSYDISEWQGRMTDSKAQALKNEVKFVILRVQDGMYKDKQLNNNISMMDKYGIPYGVYGFSRYANAAQANEEAQRVYNLAPNARFYVNDYEIGFNSKTNQATASWADTMRSINGGKPVVLYSGMYKMNAFKQSTLNAYDALWMASYSKYMPQPNYNYDLWQFTSQYYSSAMGKKLDANVIPVNGKPLSFWIGNNADSNTNNSSQSDNSVDSNNNSSNNQTNDGQQNNTQQTDQSANSSNSDNTTPTITASMKKRFYTSKKITALRVIGKHGVNLYSSDGTKVGHAKKGAILDIDKLSINGNKVRAVNDTEGYYFSASKKLVKKY
;
A
#
# COMPACT_ATOMS: atom_id res chain seq x y z
N MET A 1 29.42 -88.34 -21.39
CA MET A 1 30.70 -88.03 -22.06
C MET A 1 30.39 -87.51 -23.46
N GLU A 2 31.29 -86.66 -23.99
CA GLU A 2 31.34 -86.10 -25.36
C GLU A 2 31.18 -87.16 -26.50
N PRO A 3 31.11 -86.79 -27.81
CA PRO A 3 31.32 -85.47 -28.47
C PRO A 3 30.13 -85.02 -29.39
N LYS A 4 30.14 -83.94 -30.23
CA LYS A 4 31.11 -82.86 -30.56
C LYS A 4 30.41 -81.56 -31.05
N LYS A 5 31.23 -80.53 -31.30
CA LYS A 5 31.02 -79.22 -31.97
C LYS A 5 30.92 -79.35 -33.53
N PRO A 6 30.45 -78.36 -34.36
CA PRO A 6 31.17 -77.08 -34.45
C PRO A 6 30.53 -75.78 -35.03
N LEU A 7 31.33 -74.71 -34.90
CA LEU A 7 31.54 -73.58 -35.83
C LEU A 7 30.44 -72.51 -35.98
N PHE A 8 30.51 -71.54 -35.07
CA PHE A 8 30.20 -70.14 -35.39
C PHE A 8 31.23 -69.63 -36.43
N LYS A 9 30.80 -69.25 -37.63
CA LYS A 9 31.63 -68.52 -38.61
C LYS A 9 30.84 -67.35 -39.19
N ILE A 10 31.45 -66.18 -39.05
CA ILE A 10 31.05 -64.93 -39.70
C ILE A 10 31.14 -65.11 -41.22
N ILE A 11 30.12 -64.64 -41.96
CA ILE A 11 30.30 -63.88 -43.22
C ILE A 11 29.06 -63.01 -43.46
N LEU A 12 29.37 -61.72 -43.50
CA LEU A 12 28.66 -60.58 -44.09
C LEU A 12 27.66 -60.92 -45.22
N SER A 13 26.38 -60.56 -45.06
CA SER A 13 25.43 -60.35 -46.16
C SER A 13 24.81 -58.96 -46.05
N THR A 14 25.17 -58.07 -46.97
CA THR A 14 24.73 -56.68 -47.03
C THR A 14 23.31 -56.53 -47.57
N LEU A 15 22.76 -55.33 -47.34
CA LEU A 15 21.76 -54.66 -48.18
C LEU A 15 20.28 -55.11 -48.03
N LEU A 16 19.56 -54.41 -47.16
CA LEU A 16 18.59 -53.39 -47.60
C LEU A 16 18.09 -52.61 -46.37
N ILE A 17 18.23 -51.26 -46.38
CA ILE A 17 17.30 -50.29 -45.79
C ILE A 17 17.75 -48.89 -46.24
N SER A 18 16.96 -48.35 -47.16
CA SER A 18 16.47 -46.98 -47.20
C SER A 18 17.47 -45.81 -47.09
N ILE A 19 17.95 -45.41 -48.27
CA ILE A 19 17.97 -44.02 -48.77
C ILE A 19 17.84 -42.94 -47.68
N PHE A 20 18.99 -42.34 -47.39
CA PHE A 20 19.16 -41.12 -46.61
C PHE A 20 18.63 -39.92 -47.43
N SER A 21 17.31 -39.74 -47.51
CA SER A 21 16.70 -38.57 -48.13
C SER A 21 16.81 -37.37 -47.20
N LEU A 22 17.82 -36.55 -47.47
CA LEU A 22 18.09 -35.25 -46.88
C LEU A 22 16.95 -34.25 -47.18
N THR A 23 15.79 -34.40 -46.53
CA THR A 23 14.77 -33.34 -46.48
C THR A 23 15.11 -32.39 -45.35
N CYS A 24 15.43 -31.15 -45.75
CA CYS A 24 15.93 -30.06 -44.93
C CYS A 24 15.42 -30.03 -43.47
N LEU A 25 16.36 -29.73 -42.56
CA LEU A 25 16.07 -28.97 -41.36
C LEU A 25 15.51 -27.59 -41.74
N LEU A 26 14.23 -27.54 -42.13
CA LEU A 26 13.38 -26.44 -41.68
C LEU A 26 13.07 -26.73 -40.23
N GLY A 27 14.08 -26.49 -39.39
CA GLY A 27 13.88 -26.25 -37.98
C GLY A 27 12.98 -25.04 -37.89
N VAL A 28 11.67 -25.27 -37.82
CA VAL A 28 10.75 -24.40 -37.12
C VAL A 28 11.26 -24.41 -35.69
N LYS A 29 12.25 -23.56 -35.42
CA LYS A 29 12.38 -22.94 -34.13
C LYS A 29 11.04 -22.25 -33.95
N ALA A 30 10.16 -22.94 -33.24
CA ALA A 30 9.19 -22.29 -32.42
C ALA A 30 10.01 -21.46 -31.44
N ASN A 31 10.42 -20.27 -31.90
CA ASN A 31 10.53 -19.11 -31.08
C ASN A 31 9.11 -18.88 -30.57
N ALA A 32 8.72 -19.69 -29.58
CA ALA A 32 7.68 -19.34 -28.66
C ALA A 32 8.20 -18.03 -28.06
N SER A 33 7.76 -16.92 -28.65
CA SER A 33 8.05 -15.58 -28.17
C SER A 33 7.60 -15.60 -26.73
N PHE A 34 8.59 -15.56 -25.83
CA PHE A 34 8.31 -15.57 -24.40
C PHE A 34 7.44 -14.35 -24.15
N LYS A 35 6.16 -14.57 -23.83
CA LYS A 35 5.24 -13.47 -23.59
C LYS A 35 5.69 -12.79 -22.31
N ASP A 36 6.31 -11.62 -22.45
CA ASP A 36 6.69 -10.79 -21.32
C ASP A 36 5.51 -10.64 -20.37
N TYR A 37 5.77 -10.82 -19.07
CA TYR A 37 4.73 -10.76 -18.05
C TYR A 37 3.97 -9.44 -18.14
N GLN A 38 2.67 -9.53 -18.38
CA GLN A 38 1.81 -8.37 -18.43
C GLN A 38 1.45 -7.97 -17.00
N PRO A 39 1.73 -6.73 -16.56
CA PRO A 39 1.47 -6.32 -15.18
C PRO A 39 -0.02 -6.40 -14.86
N VAL A 40 -0.36 -7.02 -13.72
CA VAL A 40 -1.68 -6.87 -13.11
C VAL A 40 -1.76 -5.58 -12.29
N SER A 41 -0.62 -5.15 -11.74
CA SER A 41 -0.49 -3.93 -10.97
C SER A 41 0.92 -3.35 -11.01
N TYR A 42 1.01 -2.04 -10.76
CA TYR A 42 2.25 -1.37 -10.38
C TYR A 42 2.17 -0.94 -8.92
N ASP A 43 3.32 -0.90 -8.26
CA ASP A 43 3.48 -0.21 -6.98
C ASP A 43 4.14 1.18 -7.19
N ILE A 44 3.64 2.18 -6.45
CA ILE A 44 3.88 3.60 -6.72
C ILE A 44 4.07 4.37 -5.40
N SER A 45 5.06 5.25 -5.39
CA SER A 45 5.46 6.12 -4.28
C SER A 45 5.67 7.57 -4.75
N GLU A 46 6.19 8.44 -3.88
CA GLU A 46 6.61 9.78 -4.26
C GLU A 46 7.67 9.83 -5.37
N TRP A 47 8.46 8.77 -5.57
CA TRP A 47 9.55 8.71 -6.56
C TRP A 47 9.06 8.74 -8.02
N GLN A 48 7.84 8.28 -8.26
CA GLN A 48 7.16 8.38 -9.55
C GLN A 48 6.67 9.81 -9.85
N GLY A 49 6.71 10.71 -8.86
CA GLY A 49 6.28 12.10 -8.95
C GLY A 49 4.77 12.27 -8.88
N ARG A 50 4.30 13.51 -9.13
CA ARG A 50 2.88 13.83 -9.05
C ARG A 50 2.07 13.12 -10.16
N MET A 51 1.03 12.40 -9.74
CA MET A 51 -0.02 11.86 -10.61
C MET A 51 -0.90 13.01 -11.13
N THR A 52 -1.22 13.00 -12.42
CA THR A 52 -2.10 13.96 -13.09
C THR A 52 -3.32 13.23 -13.67
N ASP A 53 -4.36 13.99 -14.02
CA ASP A 53 -5.57 13.46 -14.67
C ASP A 53 -5.26 12.56 -15.88
N SER A 54 -4.39 13.03 -16.78
CA SER A 54 -3.96 12.27 -17.97
C SER A 54 -3.22 10.97 -17.62
N LYS A 55 -2.30 11.01 -16.64
CA LYS A 55 -1.57 9.82 -16.18
C LYS A 55 -2.51 8.80 -15.56
N ALA A 56 -3.44 9.24 -14.71
CA ALA A 56 -4.40 8.36 -14.04
C ALA A 56 -5.36 7.69 -15.05
N GLN A 57 -5.90 8.45 -16.00
CA GLN A 57 -6.74 7.91 -17.08
C GLN A 57 -6.01 6.85 -17.92
N ALA A 58 -4.75 7.12 -18.32
CA ALA A 58 -3.95 6.17 -19.07
C ALA A 58 -3.58 4.94 -18.22
N LEU A 59 -3.21 5.12 -16.94
CA LEU A 59 -2.82 4.07 -16.01
C LEU A 59 -3.94 3.04 -15.80
N LYS A 60 -5.20 3.48 -15.78
CA LYS A 60 -6.38 2.60 -15.70
C LYS A 60 -6.45 1.55 -16.82
N ASN A 61 -5.80 1.78 -17.95
CA ASN A 61 -5.76 0.86 -19.08
C ASN A 61 -4.51 -0.05 -19.07
N GLU A 62 -3.49 0.26 -18.27
CA GLU A 62 -2.27 -0.57 -18.16
C GLU A 62 -2.37 -1.63 -17.06
N VAL A 63 -3.14 -1.38 -16.00
CA VAL A 63 -3.19 -2.25 -14.80
C VAL A 63 -4.62 -2.47 -14.31
N LYS A 64 -4.83 -3.56 -13.57
CA LYS A 64 -6.10 -3.86 -12.88
C LYS A 64 -6.20 -3.16 -11.52
N PHE A 65 -5.07 -2.90 -10.87
CA PHE A 65 -4.99 -2.13 -9.63
C PHE A 65 -3.62 -1.48 -9.41
N VAL A 66 -3.51 -0.62 -8.41
CA VAL A 66 -2.26 0.05 -8.00
C VAL A 66 -1.98 -0.24 -6.53
N ILE A 67 -0.70 -0.27 -6.11
CA ILE A 67 -0.32 -0.34 -4.70
C ILE A 67 0.41 0.95 -4.31
N LEU A 68 -0.17 1.75 -3.41
CA LEU A 68 0.36 3.08 -3.08
C LEU A 68 1.18 3.07 -1.78
N ARG A 69 2.38 3.67 -1.80
CA ARG A 69 3.15 3.87 -0.57
C ARG A 69 2.46 4.90 0.32
N VAL A 70 2.10 4.51 1.55
CA VAL A 70 1.61 5.44 2.57
C VAL A 70 2.74 6.03 3.41
N GLN A 71 3.79 5.24 3.67
CA GLN A 71 4.85 5.62 4.60
C GLN A 71 6.19 4.93 4.36
N ASP A 72 7.23 5.54 4.93
CA ASP A 72 8.52 4.91 5.22
C ASP A 72 8.76 5.06 6.74
N GLY A 73 8.43 4.02 7.50
CA GLY A 73 8.31 4.07 8.95
C GLY A 73 7.38 5.20 9.39
N MET A 74 7.95 6.22 10.05
CA MET A 74 7.22 7.41 10.51
C MET A 74 7.14 8.55 9.47
N TYR A 75 7.86 8.47 8.36
CA TYR A 75 7.77 9.45 7.26
C TYR A 75 6.50 9.19 6.44
N LYS A 76 5.70 10.22 6.18
CA LYS A 76 4.54 10.14 5.28
C LYS A 76 5.01 10.35 3.84
N ASP A 77 4.57 9.49 2.91
CA ASP A 77 4.85 9.69 1.49
C ASP A 77 4.22 11.00 0.97
N LYS A 78 5.01 11.85 0.28
CA LYS A 78 4.58 13.18 -0.16
C LYS A 78 3.46 13.14 -1.21
N GLN A 79 3.35 12.07 -1.99
CA GLN A 79 2.34 11.96 -3.05
C GLN A 79 1.09 11.18 -2.63
N LEU A 80 1.07 10.55 -1.44
CA LEU A 80 -0.05 9.71 -0.99
C LEU A 80 -1.43 10.37 -1.21
N ASN A 81 -1.65 11.57 -0.66
CA ASN A 81 -2.94 12.25 -0.76
C ASN A 81 -3.34 12.52 -2.22
N ASN A 82 -2.37 12.89 -3.06
CA ASN A 82 -2.59 13.14 -4.48
C ASN A 82 -2.92 11.82 -5.22
N ASN A 83 -2.18 10.76 -4.93
CA ASN A 83 -2.34 9.47 -5.58
C ASN A 83 -3.70 8.86 -5.21
N ILE A 84 -4.09 8.84 -3.93
CA ILE A 84 -5.43 8.42 -3.49
C ILE A 84 -6.51 9.23 -4.21
N SER A 85 -6.42 10.57 -4.19
CA SER A 85 -7.41 11.44 -4.84
C SER A 85 -7.54 11.16 -6.34
N MET A 86 -6.46 10.83 -7.05
CA MET A 86 -6.50 10.43 -8.45
C MET A 86 -7.08 9.02 -8.65
N MET A 87 -6.77 8.07 -7.77
CA MET A 87 -7.35 6.71 -7.84
C MET A 87 -8.86 6.76 -7.62
N ASP A 88 -9.32 7.48 -6.60
CA ASP A 88 -10.74 7.68 -6.29
C ASP A 88 -11.47 8.40 -7.45
N LYS A 89 -10.91 9.52 -7.95
CA LYS A 89 -11.50 10.31 -9.05
C LYS A 89 -11.72 9.51 -10.34
N TYR A 90 -10.83 8.56 -10.65
CA TYR A 90 -10.91 7.75 -11.87
C TYR A 90 -11.41 6.32 -11.64
N GLY A 91 -11.79 5.96 -10.41
CA GLY A 91 -12.26 4.62 -10.06
C GLY A 91 -11.21 3.53 -10.34
N ILE A 92 -9.94 3.80 -10.00
CA ILE A 92 -8.84 2.84 -10.11
C ILE A 92 -8.72 2.13 -8.76
N PRO A 93 -8.91 0.81 -8.67
CA PRO A 93 -8.75 0.08 -7.42
C PRO A 93 -7.31 0.17 -6.90
N TYR A 94 -7.15 0.36 -5.58
CA TYR A 94 -5.84 0.41 -4.96
C TYR A 94 -5.76 -0.30 -3.61
N GLY A 95 -4.61 -0.93 -3.36
CA GLY A 95 -4.12 -1.25 -2.02
C GLY A 95 -3.06 -0.25 -1.57
N VAL A 96 -2.54 -0.41 -0.36
CA VAL A 96 -1.47 0.43 0.17
C VAL A 96 -0.37 -0.36 0.85
N TYR A 97 0.86 0.15 0.80
CA TYR A 97 2.01 -0.42 1.49
C TYR A 97 2.73 0.60 2.38
N GLY A 98 3.20 0.13 3.54
CA GLY A 98 4.09 0.90 4.40
C GLY A 98 5.45 0.24 4.46
N PHE A 99 6.49 0.93 3.95
CA PHE A 99 7.87 0.48 4.12
C PHE A 99 8.22 0.48 5.60
N SER A 100 8.68 -0.64 6.12
CA SER A 100 8.78 -0.87 7.56
C SER A 100 10.11 -0.44 8.15
N ARG A 101 10.05 0.21 9.31
CA ARG A 101 11.23 0.59 10.12
C ARG A 101 11.18 0.03 11.54
N TYR A 102 10.17 -0.77 11.88
CA TYR A 102 10.02 -1.37 13.22
C TYR A 102 11.16 -2.34 13.57
N ALA A 103 11.65 -2.26 14.81
CA ALA A 103 12.62 -3.18 15.39
C ALA A 103 12.01 -4.14 16.43
N ASN A 104 10.72 -3.99 16.74
CA ASN A 104 9.97 -4.80 17.72
C ASN A 104 8.45 -4.68 17.51
N ALA A 105 7.70 -5.58 18.16
CA ALA A 105 6.24 -5.65 18.09
C ALA A 105 5.50 -4.33 18.41
N ALA A 106 5.97 -3.55 19.39
CA ALA A 106 5.30 -2.30 19.76
C ALA A 106 5.44 -1.21 18.66
N GLN A 107 6.57 -1.18 17.95
CA GLN A 107 6.75 -0.33 16.77
C GLN A 107 5.98 -0.86 15.56
N ALA A 108 5.89 -2.19 15.40
CA ALA A 108 5.13 -2.81 14.32
C ALA A 108 3.63 -2.48 14.42
N ASN A 109 3.07 -2.50 15.64
CA ASN A 109 1.69 -2.10 15.90
C ASN A 109 1.44 -0.61 15.59
N GLU A 110 2.39 0.26 15.96
CA GLU A 110 2.35 1.69 15.65
C GLU A 110 2.41 1.96 14.14
N GLU A 111 3.28 1.25 13.42
CA GLU A 111 3.37 1.34 11.95
C GLU A 111 2.10 0.81 11.27
N ALA A 112 1.52 -0.30 11.73
CA ALA A 112 0.26 -0.84 11.21
C ALA A 112 -0.93 0.12 11.41
N GLN A 113 -1.09 0.68 12.61
CA GLN A 113 -2.13 1.67 12.89
C GLN A 113 -1.97 2.92 12.02
N ARG A 114 -0.73 3.38 11.82
CA ARG A 114 -0.43 4.54 10.97
C ARG A 114 -0.73 4.28 9.50
N VAL A 115 -0.43 3.08 8.98
CA VAL A 115 -0.79 2.64 7.62
C VAL A 115 -2.31 2.70 7.42
N TYR A 116 -3.08 2.14 8.35
CA TYR A 116 -4.54 2.14 8.28
C TYR A 116 -5.11 3.57 8.33
N ASN A 117 -4.68 4.37 9.31
CA ASN A 117 -5.18 5.74 9.52
C ASN A 117 -4.88 6.67 8.32
N LEU A 118 -3.81 6.43 7.57
CA LEU A 118 -3.46 7.20 6.38
C LEU A 118 -4.25 6.81 5.12
N ALA A 119 -4.84 5.61 5.08
CA ALA A 119 -5.59 5.11 3.94
C ALA A 119 -6.69 4.09 4.36
N PRO A 120 -7.70 4.51 5.14
CA PRO A 120 -8.72 3.59 5.67
C PRO A 120 -9.63 2.99 4.57
N ASN A 121 -9.62 3.58 3.37
CA ASN A 121 -10.43 3.15 2.22
C ASN A 121 -9.71 2.21 1.24
N ALA A 122 -8.43 1.89 1.48
CA ALA A 122 -7.68 0.95 0.64
C ALA A 122 -8.35 -0.43 0.58
N ARG A 123 -8.17 -1.16 -0.53
CA ARG A 123 -8.73 -2.50 -0.71
C ARG A 123 -8.01 -3.57 0.11
N PHE A 124 -6.69 -3.42 0.28
CA PHE A 124 -5.82 -4.29 1.08
C PHE A 124 -4.62 -3.50 1.63
N TYR A 125 -3.96 -4.06 2.64
CA TYR A 125 -2.85 -3.43 3.37
C TYR A 125 -1.60 -4.32 3.37
N VAL A 126 -0.46 -3.74 2.98
CA VAL A 126 0.82 -4.43 2.87
C VAL A 126 1.81 -3.98 3.94
N ASN A 127 2.38 -4.95 4.65
CA ASN A 127 3.60 -4.81 5.44
C ASN A 127 4.80 -4.98 4.52
N ASP A 128 5.44 -3.90 4.10
CA ASP A 128 6.67 -3.98 3.31
C ASP A 128 7.86 -4.09 4.28
N TYR A 129 8.45 -5.29 4.38
CA TYR A 129 9.56 -5.56 5.28
C TYR A 129 10.85 -5.88 4.52
N GLU A 130 11.70 -4.86 4.38
CA GLU A 130 12.97 -4.97 3.65
C GLU A 130 14.23 -4.67 4.47
N ILE A 131 14.10 -4.39 5.76
CA ILE A 131 15.23 -4.07 6.64
C ILE A 131 15.95 -5.32 7.19
N GLY A 132 16.96 -5.12 8.03
CA GLY A 132 17.80 -6.19 8.58
C GLY A 132 17.04 -7.20 9.46
N PHE A 133 17.11 -8.47 9.08
CA PHE A 133 16.45 -9.58 9.76
C PHE A 133 17.19 -9.98 11.04
N ASN A 134 16.47 -10.17 12.15
CA ASN A 134 17.03 -10.56 13.45
C ASN A 134 16.05 -11.42 14.27
N SER A 135 16.44 -11.83 15.48
CA SER A 135 15.66 -12.71 16.36
C SER A 135 14.26 -12.19 16.72
N LYS A 136 14.02 -10.87 16.68
CA LYS A 136 12.73 -10.23 16.95
C LYS A 136 11.85 -10.07 15.71
N THR A 137 12.40 -10.20 14.51
CA THR A 137 11.69 -9.92 13.23
C THR A 137 10.40 -10.73 13.11
N ASN A 138 10.46 -12.05 13.29
CA ASN A 138 9.27 -12.92 13.19
C ASN A 138 8.11 -12.50 14.12
N GLN A 139 8.42 -12.08 15.35
CA GLN A 139 7.42 -11.60 16.31
C GLN A 139 6.88 -10.22 15.93
N ALA A 140 7.76 -9.30 15.52
CA ALA A 140 7.38 -7.95 15.15
C ALA A 140 6.49 -7.94 13.89
N THR A 141 6.88 -8.68 12.87
CA THR A 141 6.11 -8.82 11.62
C THR A 141 4.75 -9.47 11.89
N ALA A 142 4.66 -10.57 12.66
CA ALA A 142 3.35 -11.13 13.05
C ALA A 142 2.46 -10.12 13.81
N SER A 143 3.03 -9.35 14.74
CA SER A 143 2.32 -8.30 15.50
C SER A 143 1.76 -7.18 14.61
N TRP A 144 2.43 -6.86 13.49
CA TRP A 144 1.89 -5.96 12.46
C TRP A 144 0.62 -6.55 11.84
N ALA A 145 0.64 -7.84 11.47
CA ALA A 145 -0.50 -8.52 10.86
C ALA A 145 -1.70 -8.56 11.80
N ASP A 146 -1.48 -8.96 13.06
CA ASP A 146 -2.53 -9.03 14.08
C ASP A 146 -3.16 -7.65 14.33
N THR A 147 -2.32 -6.60 14.42
CA THR A 147 -2.81 -5.22 14.57
C THR A 147 -3.63 -4.79 13.36
N MET A 148 -3.12 -4.99 12.13
CA MET A 148 -3.85 -4.62 10.92
C MET A 148 -5.19 -5.34 10.81
N ARG A 149 -5.22 -6.66 11.06
CA ARG A 149 -6.45 -7.47 11.06
C ARG A 149 -7.48 -6.98 12.08
N SER A 150 -7.05 -6.49 13.24
CA SER A 150 -7.96 -5.96 14.28
C SER A 150 -8.60 -4.60 13.94
N ILE A 151 -8.08 -3.85 12.96
CA ILE A 151 -8.56 -2.50 12.63
C ILE A 151 -9.09 -2.36 11.19
N ASN A 152 -8.74 -3.27 10.28
CA ASN A 152 -8.99 -3.11 8.85
C ASN A 152 -10.42 -3.47 8.37
N GLY A 153 -11.26 -4.03 9.23
CA GLY A 153 -12.63 -4.44 8.87
C GLY A 153 -12.71 -5.66 7.95
N GLY A 154 -11.75 -6.59 8.02
CA GLY A 154 -11.75 -7.84 7.25
C GLY A 154 -11.17 -7.74 5.85
N LYS A 155 -10.50 -6.63 5.51
CA LYS A 155 -9.74 -6.47 4.26
C LYS A 155 -8.46 -7.35 4.30
N PRO A 156 -7.89 -7.73 3.14
CA PRO A 156 -6.66 -8.51 3.11
C PRO A 156 -5.45 -7.80 3.75
N VAL A 157 -4.68 -8.59 4.50
CA VAL A 157 -3.40 -8.25 5.12
C VAL A 157 -2.29 -9.01 4.39
N VAL A 158 -1.33 -8.29 3.82
CA VAL A 158 -0.31 -8.83 2.92
C VAL A 158 1.09 -8.59 3.48
N LEU A 159 2.00 -9.55 3.35
CA LEU A 159 3.42 -9.35 3.63
C LEU A 159 4.18 -9.18 2.32
N TYR A 160 4.94 -8.08 2.21
CA TYR A 160 5.91 -7.88 1.13
C TYR A 160 7.34 -8.05 1.62
N SER A 161 8.14 -8.76 0.82
CA SER A 161 9.60 -8.80 0.97
C SER A 161 10.28 -9.36 -0.29
N GLY A 162 11.56 -9.02 -0.48
CA GLY A 162 12.40 -9.72 -1.45
C GLY A 162 12.60 -11.19 -1.06
N MET A 163 12.60 -12.09 -2.06
CA MET A 163 12.62 -13.56 -1.89
C MET A 163 13.63 -14.07 -0.84
N TYR A 164 14.85 -13.53 -0.80
CA TYR A 164 15.86 -13.92 0.21
C TYR A 164 15.40 -13.67 1.67
N LYS A 165 14.75 -12.53 1.94
CA LYS A 165 14.22 -12.18 3.27
C LYS A 165 12.91 -12.93 3.54
N MET A 166 12.08 -13.12 2.51
CA MET A 166 10.86 -13.93 2.60
C MET A 166 11.18 -15.37 3.06
N ASN A 167 12.25 -15.97 2.51
CA ASN A 167 12.77 -17.28 2.91
C ASN A 167 13.29 -17.35 4.37
N ALA A 168 13.58 -16.22 5.03
CA ALA A 168 14.09 -16.19 6.40
C ALA A 168 12.98 -16.13 7.47
N PHE A 169 11.73 -15.88 7.07
CA PHE A 169 10.58 -15.96 7.98
C PHE A 169 10.24 -17.40 8.35
N LYS A 170 9.77 -17.58 9.59
CA LYS A 170 9.13 -18.82 10.01
C LYS A 170 7.81 -18.97 9.24
N GLN A 171 7.46 -20.20 8.88
CA GLN A 171 6.16 -20.50 8.26
C GLN A 171 4.98 -19.96 9.08
N SER A 172 5.07 -19.97 10.41
CA SER A 172 4.06 -19.38 11.30
C SER A 172 3.88 -17.87 11.13
N THR A 173 4.94 -17.14 10.75
CA THR A 173 4.88 -15.69 10.48
C THR A 173 4.35 -15.43 9.07
N LEU A 174 4.68 -16.27 8.09
CA LEU A 174 4.05 -16.20 6.75
C LEU A 174 2.54 -16.46 6.84
N ASN A 175 2.13 -17.50 7.58
CA ASN A 175 0.74 -17.86 7.82
C ASN A 175 -0.06 -16.82 8.65
N ALA A 176 0.60 -15.80 9.22
CA ALA A 176 -0.11 -14.69 9.88
C ALA A 176 -0.77 -13.74 8.88
N TYR A 177 -0.38 -13.81 7.60
CA TYR A 177 -0.89 -13.00 6.50
C TYR A 177 -1.89 -13.75 5.63
N ASP A 178 -2.78 -13.00 4.99
CA ASP A 178 -3.81 -13.55 4.11
C ASP A 178 -3.26 -13.82 2.70
N ALA A 179 -2.16 -13.12 2.33
CA ALA A 179 -1.40 -13.30 1.09
C ALA A 179 0.07 -12.85 1.24
N LEU A 180 0.96 -13.40 0.39
CA LEU A 180 2.36 -12.96 0.28
C LEU A 180 2.63 -12.28 -1.07
N TRP A 181 3.27 -11.11 -1.02
CA TRP A 181 3.79 -10.39 -2.18
C TRP A 181 5.32 -10.49 -2.17
N MET A 182 5.92 -11.08 -3.20
CA MET A 182 7.35 -11.39 -3.22
C MET A 182 8.07 -10.68 -4.36
N ALA A 183 9.20 -10.03 -4.08
CA ALA A 183 10.09 -9.51 -5.12
C ALA A 183 11.17 -10.52 -5.52
N SER A 184 11.30 -10.75 -6.83
CA SER A 184 12.41 -11.50 -7.44
C SER A 184 12.51 -11.10 -8.91
N TYR A 185 13.58 -10.40 -9.30
CA TYR A 185 13.78 -9.95 -10.68
C TYR A 185 14.39 -11.06 -11.56
N SER A 186 13.80 -12.24 -11.49
CA SER A 186 14.19 -13.44 -12.22
C SER A 186 13.44 -13.53 -13.54
N LYS A 187 14.11 -14.03 -14.60
CA LYS A 187 13.48 -14.24 -15.91
C LYS A 187 12.27 -15.18 -15.87
N TYR A 188 12.25 -16.12 -14.91
CA TYR A 188 11.19 -17.10 -14.73
C TYR A 188 10.56 -16.96 -13.34
N MET A 189 9.30 -17.38 -13.25
CA MET A 189 8.48 -17.39 -12.04
C MET A 189 9.13 -18.25 -10.93
N PRO A 190 9.55 -17.66 -9.79
CA PRO A 190 10.26 -18.37 -8.74
C PRO A 190 9.46 -19.53 -8.14
N GLN A 191 10.17 -20.55 -7.64
CA GLN A 191 9.59 -21.72 -6.96
C GLN A 191 10.23 -21.87 -5.56
N PRO A 192 9.87 -21.01 -4.58
CA PRO A 192 10.29 -21.18 -3.19
C PRO A 192 9.45 -22.26 -2.49
N ASN A 193 9.85 -22.66 -1.28
CA ASN A 193 9.16 -23.69 -0.49
C ASN A 193 7.88 -23.18 0.22
N TYR A 194 7.24 -22.14 -0.31
CA TYR A 194 5.97 -21.57 0.14
C TYR A 194 5.19 -21.00 -1.04
N ASN A 195 3.87 -20.92 -0.92
CA ASN A 195 3.04 -20.23 -1.90
C ASN A 195 3.17 -18.72 -1.74
N TYR A 196 3.12 -17.99 -2.84
CA TYR A 196 3.01 -16.53 -2.87
C TYR A 196 1.94 -16.13 -3.88
N ASP A 197 1.37 -14.95 -3.69
CA ASP A 197 0.10 -14.54 -4.30
C ASP A 197 0.24 -13.34 -5.24
N LEU A 198 1.31 -12.58 -5.10
CA LEU A 198 1.72 -11.53 -6.02
C LEU A 198 3.24 -11.57 -6.19
N TRP A 199 3.72 -11.35 -7.40
CA TRP A 199 5.15 -11.37 -7.72
C TRP A 199 5.57 -10.06 -8.38
N GLN A 200 6.43 -9.30 -7.70
CA GLN A 200 7.14 -8.18 -8.29
C GLN A 200 8.29 -8.75 -9.13
N PHE A 201 8.08 -8.81 -10.45
CA PHE A 201 8.96 -9.49 -11.39
C PHE A 201 10.03 -8.56 -11.97
N THR A 202 9.87 -7.24 -11.84
CA THR A 202 10.86 -6.25 -12.29
C THR A 202 10.61 -4.89 -11.64
N SER A 203 11.68 -4.11 -11.46
CA SER A 203 11.64 -2.67 -11.17
C SER A 203 11.79 -1.79 -12.42
N GLN A 204 11.76 -2.40 -13.61
CA GLN A 204 12.18 -1.78 -14.86
C GLN A 204 11.10 -1.77 -15.95
N TYR A 205 9.84 -2.10 -15.61
CA TYR A 205 8.75 -2.14 -16.59
C TYR A 205 8.40 -0.73 -17.05
N TYR A 206 8.41 -0.45 -18.35
CA TYR A 206 8.10 0.89 -18.84
C TYR A 206 6.58 1.09 -18.92
N SER A 207 6.05 1.98 -18.08
CA SER A 207 4.67 2.45 -18.16
C SER A 207 4.60 3.66 -19.11
N SER A 208 3.78 3.54 -20.15
CA SER A 208 3.51 4.64 -21.09
C SER A 208 2.70 5.74 -20.42
N ALA A 209 1.73 5.35 -19.57
CA ALA A 209 0.92 6.24 -18.75
C ALA A 209 1.76 7.12 -17.82
N MET A 210 2.82 6.57 -17.21
CA MET A 210 3.68 7.30 -16.28
C MET A 210 4.93 7.91 -16.94
N GLY A 211 5.26 7.53 -18.18
CA GLY A 211 6.48 7.94 -18.89
C GLY A 211 7.76 7.50 -18.17
N LYS A 212 7.70 6.39 -17.43
CA LYS A 212 8.70 5.98 -16.44
C LYS A 212 8.80 4.46 -16.36
N LYS A 213 9.96 3.99 -15.92
CA LYS A 213 10.10 2.62 -15.41
C LYS A 213 9.48 2.51 -14.03
N LEU A 214 8.75 1.41 -13.80
CA LEU A 214 8.01 1.12 -12.58
C LEU A 214 8.31 -0.30 -12.10
N ASP A 215 8.05 -0.48 -10.81
CA ASP A 215 7.91 -1.76 -10.15
C ASP A 215 6.59 -2.42 -10.60
N ALA A 216 6.69 -3.60 -11.18
CA ALA A 216 5.59 -4.28 -11.87
C ALA A 216 5.37 -5.69 -11.37
N ASN A 217 4.08 -6.02 -11.26
CA ASN A 217 3.61 -7.17 -10.51
C ASN A 217 2.69 -8.05 -11.34
N VAL A 218 2.74 -9.36 -11.10
CA VAL A 218 1.85 -10.36 -11.72
C VAL A 218 1.34 -11.34 -10.66
N ILE A 219 0.09 -11.79 -10.79
CA ILE A 219 -0.43 -12.91 -9.98
C ILE A 219 0.14 -14.21 -10.58
N PRO A 220 0.87 -15.04 -9.79
CA PRO A 220 1.36 -16.34 -10.26
C PRO A 220 0.21 -17.34 -10.44
N VAL A 221 0.46 -18.44 -11.13
CA VAL A 221 -0.57 -19.46 -11.49
C VAL A 221 -1.40 -19.95 -10.29
N ASN A 222 -0.79 -20.05 -9.10
CA ASN A 222 -1.43 -20.52 -7.87
C ASN A 222 -1.71 -19.40 -6.84
N GLY A 223 -1.58 -18.13 -7.24
CA GLY A 223 -1.82 -16.98 -6.36
C GLY A 223 -3.30 -16.63 -6.18
N LYS A 224 -3.62 -15.74 -5.23
CA LYS A 224 -5.01 -15.27 -5.06
C LYS A 224 -5.58 -14.66 -6.35
N PRO A 225 -6.85 -14.95 -6.71
CA PRO A 225 -7.51 -14.38 -7.88
C PRO A 225 -7.70 -12.87 -7.74
N LEU A 226 -7.96 -12.17 -8.84
CA LEU A 226 -8.14 -10.71 -8.85
C LEU A 226 -9.24 -10.22 -7.88
N SER A 227 -10.30 -11.02 -7.69
CA SER A 227 -11.39 -10.75 -6.74
C SER A 227 -10.94 -10.66 -5.28
N PHE A 228 -9.86 -11.33 -4.88
CA PHE A 228 -9.25 -11.16 -3.55
C PHE A 228 -8.67 -9.76 -3.36
N TRP A 229 -8.00 -9.23 -4.39
CA TRP A 229 -7.30 -7.95 -4.33
C TRP A 229 -8.26 -6.75 -4.40
N ILE A 230 -9.34 -6.85 -5.19
CA ILE A 230 -10.19 -5.70 -5.52
C ILE A 230 -11.71 -5.95 -5.48
N GLY A 231 -12.14 -7.16 -5.12
CA GLY A 231 -13.56 -7.54 -5.01
C GLY A 231 -14.20 -8.00 -6.33
N ASN A 232 -15.43 -8.50 -6.25
CA ASN A 232 -16.12 -9.19 -7.35
C ASN A 232 -16.51 -8.30 -8.54
N ASN A 233 -16.40 -6.98 -8.43
CA ASN A 233 -16.62 -6.04 -9.54
C ASN A 233 -15.42 -5.96 -10.51
N ALA A 234 -14.43 -6.84 -10.36
CA ALA A 234 -13.24 -6.91 -11.20
C ALA A 234 -13.50 -7.50 -12.59
N ASP A 235 -14.42 -8.47 -12.68
CA ASP A 235 -14.61 -9.31 -13.87
C ASP A 235 -15.68 -8.75 -14.83
N SER A 236 -16.50 -7.80 -14.38
CA SER A 236 -17.60 -7.21 -15.15
C SER A 236 -17.18 -6.23 -16.25
N ASN A 237 -15.89 -6.22 -16.62
CA ASN A 237 -15.34 -5.33 -17.67
C ASN A 237 -14.37 -6.04 -18.62
N THR A 238 -14.47 -7.37 -18.74
CA THR A 238 -13.79 -8.14 -19.78
C THR A 238 -14.75 -9.07 -20.50
N ASN A 239 -14.93 -8.80 -21.79
CA ASN A 239 -15.58 -9.64 -22.81
C ASN A 239 -17.09 -9.86 -22.66
N ASN A 240 -17.85 -9.13 -23.48
CA ASN A 240 -19.04 -9.72 -24.10
C ASN A 240 -18.99 -9.43 -25.61
N SER A 241 -18.41 -10.36 -26.37
CA SER A 241 -18.50 -10.40 -27.83
C SER A 241 -18.69 -11.85 -28.26
N SER A 242 -19.77 -12.11 -29.00
CA SER A 242 -20.23 -13.43 -29.44
C SER A 242 -20.74 -14.32 -28.29
N GLN A 243 -21.89 -14.99 -28.38
CA GLN A 243 -22.69 -15.32 -29.57
C GLN A 243 -24.19 -15.39 -29.23
N SER A 244 -25.03 -15.08 -30.21
CA SER A 244 -26.49 -15.22 -30.16
C SER A 244 -26.96 -16.67 -30.18
N ASP A 245 -28.03 -16.98 -29.44
CA ASP A 245 -29.06 -17.88 -29.96
C ASP A 245 -30.45 -17.62 -29.32
N ASN A 246 -31.51 -18.00 -30.03
CA ASN A 246 -32.90 -17.57 -29.74
C ASN A 246 -33.70 -18.55 -28.85
N SER A 247 -34.53 -18.01 -27.95
CA SER A 247 -35.93 -18.43 -27.69
C SER A 247 -36.59 -17.50 -26.65
N VAL A 248 -37.63 -16.73 -27.03
CA VAL A 248 -39.09 -17.01 -26.95
C VAL A 248 -39.72 -16.72 -25.57
N ASP A 249 -40.66 -15.77 -25.60
CA ASP A 249 -41.76 -15.47 -24.68
C ASP A 249 -41.58 -15.54 -23.14
N SER A 250 -41.79 -14.40 -22.49
CA SER A 250 -43.17 -14.08 -22.05
C SER A 250 -43.32 -12.64 -21.56
N ASN A 251 -44.47 -12.04 -21.86
CA ASN A 251 -44.94 -10.81 -21.23
C ASN A 251 -45.03 -10.98 -19.70
N ASN A 252 -44.66 -9.95 -18.94
CA ASN A 252 -45.66 -9.40 -18.03
C ASN A 252 -45.49 -7.92 -17.77
N ASN A 253 -46.62 -7.22 -17.87
CA ASN A 253 -46.76 -5.78 -17.68
C ASN A 253 -47.39 -5.56 -16.29
N SER A 254 -46.85 -4.67 -15.47
CA SER A 254 -47.63 -4.08 -14.38
C SER A 254 -47.11 -2.70 -14.02
N SER A 255 -48.02 -1.72 -14.02
CA SER A 255 -47.76 -0.31 -13.74
C SER A 255 -48.28 0.08 -12.36
N ASN A 256 -47.81 1.23 -11.85
CA ASN A 256 -48.43 2.04 -10.80
C ASN A 256 -48.39 1.45 -9.36
N ASN A 257 -48.46 2.23 -8.27
CA ASN A 257 -48.98 3.61 -8.16
C ASN A 257 -48.36 4.49 -7.04
N GLN A 258 -48.24 5.79 -7.33
CA GLN A 258 -48.48 6.99 -6.49
C GLN A 258 -48.14 7.11 -4.96
N THR A 259 -47.42 8.20 -4.63
CA THR A 259 -47.72 9.27 -3.61
C THR A 259 -47.54 8.98 -2.09
N ASN A 260 -47.31 9.94 -1.16
CA ASN A 260 -47.03 11.40 -1.23
C ASN A 260 -46.29 11.93 0.03
N ASP A 261 -45.68 13.12 -0.10
CA ASP A 261 -45.49 14.25 0.86
C ASP A 261 -44.99 14.08 2.32
N GLY A 262 -44.27 15.12 2.81
CA GLY A 262 -44.23 15.46 4.24
C GLY A 262 -43.05 16.24 4.84
N GLN A 263 -42.87 17.54 4.50
CA GLN A 263 -42.28 18.65 5.31
C GLN A 263 -40.98 18.43 6.14
N GLN A 264 -39.89 19.17 5.84
CA GLN A 264 -39.54 20.51 6.39
C GLN A 264 -39.37 20.62 7.92
N ASN A 265 -38.17 21.06 8.37
CA ASN A 265 -38.04 22.38 9.01
C ASN A 265 -36.60 22.92 9.15
N ASN A 266 -36.52 24.24 9.35
CA ASN A 266 -35.37 25.13 9.21
C ASN A 266 -34.63 25.40 10.54
N THR A 267 -33.46 26.08 10.51
CA THR A 267 -33.14 27.34 11.26
C THR A 267 -31.64 27.72 11.13
N GLN A 268 -31.35 29.04 11.02
CA GLN A 268 -30.04 29.67 10.86
C GLN A 268 -29.56 30.42 12.12
N GLN A 269 -28.25 30.77 12.19
CA GLN A 269 -27.62 32.03 12.72
C GLN A 269 -26.06 31.88 12.59
N THR A 270 -25.29 32.66 11.80
CA THR A 270 -24.74 34.05 11.98
C THR A 270 -23.79 34.22 13.21
N ASP A 271 -22.67 34.98 13.22
CA ASP A 271 -22.09 36.02 12.32
C ASP A 271 -20.56 36.32 12.60
N GLN A 272 -19.81 36.86 11.61
CA GLN A 272 -18.68 37.87 11.63
C GLN A 272 -17.39 37.73 12.54
N SER A 273 -16.18 38.34 12.29
CA SER A 273 -15.50 39.03 11.14
C SER A 273 -13.98 39.36 11.41
N ALA A 274 -13.20 39.78 10.37
CA ALA A 274 -11.97 40.65 10.29
C ALA A 274 -10.62 40.31 11.04
N ASN A 275 -9.41 40.20 10.40
CA ASN A 275 -8.37 41.18 9.89
C ASN A 275 -7.32 41.69 10.95
N SER A 276 -6.03 42.09 10.71
CA SER A 276 -5.10 42.20 9.54
C SER A 276 -3.57 42.37 9.89
N SER A 277 -2.65 41.96 8.99
CA SER A 277 -1.28 42.46 8.56
C SER A 277 -0.05 42.89 9.45
N ASN A 278 1.15 42.41 9.02
CA ASN A 278 2.55 42.96 8.88
C ASN A 278 3.45 43.59 9.98
N SER A 279 4.73 43.14 10.06
CA SER A 279 6.00 43.91 9.76
C SER A 279 7.31 43.18 10.19
N ASP A 280 8.40 43.28 9.40
CA ASP A 280 9.76 42.75 9.65
C ASP A 280 10.64 43.64 10.57
N ASN A 281 11.68 43.08 11.25
CA ASN A 281 13.13 43.32 10.96
C ASN A 281 14.19 42.77 11.98
N THR A 282 15.40 42.46 11.48
CA THR A 282 16.73 42.28 12.16
C THR A 282 17.13 40.97 12.88
N THR A 283 18.45 40.83 13.15
CA THR A 283 19.28 39.63 12.85
C THR A 283 19.86 38.90 14.10
N PRO A 284 20.78 37.90 14.02
CA PRO A 284 20.53 36.53 14.49
C PRO A 284 21.20 36.14 15.83
N THR A 285 20.69 35.12 16.54
CA THR A 285 21.52 34.36 17.51
C THR A 285 21.07 32.92 17.80
N ILE A 286 21.95 31.98 17.42
CA ILE A 286 22.31 30.66 17.99
C ILE A 286 21.36 29.98 19.02
N THR A 287 20.82 28.84 18.56
CA THR A 287 20.67 27.53 19.24
C THR A 287 20.10 27.42 20.66
N ALA A 288 18.95 26.74 20.76
CA ALA A 288 18.64 25.83 21.88
C ALA A 288 17.80 24.61 21.44
N SER A 289 18.42 23.65 20.73
CA SER A 289 17.80 22.32 20.56
C SER A 289 17.78 21.60 21.91
N MET A 290 16.67 21.71 22.63
CA MET A 290 16.53 21.13 23.98
C MET A 290 16.54 19.59 23.92
N LYS A 291 17.73 19.00 24.08
CA LYS A 291 17.96 17.58 24.35
C LYS A 291 17.40 17.15 25.73
N LYS A 292 16.07 17.05 25.84
CA LYS A 292 15.32 16.01 26.58
C LYS A 292 13.83 16.26 26.42
N ARG A 293 13.12 15.33 25.78
CA ARG A 293 11.64 15.31 25.76
C ARG A 293 11.17 14.76 27.11
N PHE A 294 10.82 15.64 28.05
CA PHE A 294 10.56 15.20 29.43
C PHE A 294 9.23 14.43 29.62
N TYR A 295 8.27 14.48 28.67
CA TYR A 295 7.01 13.71 28.74
C TYR A 295 6.48 13.25 27.36
N THR A 296 7.15 12.32 26.69
CA THR A 296 6.55 11.62 25.53
C THR A 296 5.49 10.63 26.00
N SER A 297 4.22 10.97 25.79
CA SER A 297 3.09 10.06 26.06
C SER A 297 2.31 9.78 24.79
N LYS A 298 2.48 8.58 24.21
CA LYS A 298 1.70 8.09 23.06
C LYS A 298 0.18 8.04 23.32
N LYS A 299 -0.25 8.22 24.58
CA LYS A 299 -1.66 8.21 25.01
C LYS A 299 -2.25 9.62 25.14
N ILE A 300 -1.60 10.66 24.62
CA ILE A 300 -2.12 12.04 24.64
C ILE A 300 -2.01 12.61 23.23
N THR A 301 -3.10 12.51 22.49
CA THR A 301 -3.26 13.10 21.14
C THR A 301 -3.89 14.48 21.18
N ALA A 302 -4.65 14.80 22.22
CA ALA A 302 -5.36 16.07 22.36
C ALA A 302 -5.36 16.59 23.80
N LEU A 303 -5.44 17.92 23.94
CA LEU A 303 -5.59 18.62 25.21
C LEU A 303 -6.76 19.61 25.14
N ARG A 304 -7.53 19.75 26.24
CA ARG A 304 -8.58 20.78 26.35
C ARG A 304 -8.07 21.99 27.13
N VAL A 305 -8.24 23.19 26.56
CA VAL A 305 -7.99 24.46 27.22
C VAL A 305 -9.09 24.74 28.23
N ILE A 306 -8.74 24.84 29.51
CA ILE A 306 -9.70 25.02 30.63
C ILE A 306 -9.63 26.41 31.29
N GLY A 307 -8.54 27.16 31.08
CA GLY A 307 -8.33 28.49 31.67
C GLY A 307 -9.06 29.62 30.93
N LYS A 308 -9.60 30.59 31.68
CA LYS A 308 -10.36 31.73 31.11
C LYS A 308 -9.55 32.63 30.15
N HIS A 309 -8.23 32.62 30.26
CA HIS A 309 -7.30 33.41 29.44
C HIS A 309 -6.71 32.64 28.24
N GLY A 310 -7.19 31.42 27.95
CA GLY A 310 -6.74 30.66 26.79
C GLY A 310 -5.26 30.25 26.79
N VAL A 311 -4.71 30.01 25.60
CA VAL A 311 -3.31 29.62 25.33
C VAL A 311 -2.82 30.31 24.06
N ASN A 312 -1.63 30.92 24.09
CA ASN A 312 -1.00 31.45 22.88
C ASN A 312 -0.40 30.32 22.03
N LEU A 313 -0.59 30.43 20.71
CA LEU A 313 -0.04 29.53 19.70
C LEU A 313 1.18 30.19 19.06
N TYR A 314 2.25 29.42 18.90
CA TYR A 314 3.49 29.86 18.26
C TYR A 314 3.87 28.90 17.14
N SER A 315 4.47 29.38 16.05
CA SER A 315 5.10 28.53 15.03
C SER A 315 6.46 28.00 15.50
N SER A 316 7.07 27.12 14.71
CA SER A 316 8.32 26.42 15.01
C SER A 316 9.56 27.31 15.09
N ASP A 317 9.50 28.49 14.50
CA ASP A 317 10.45 29.59 14.62
C ASP A 317 10.30 30.41 15.93
N GLY A 318 9.18 30.23 16.65
CA GLY A 318 8.83 30.99 17.85
C GLY A 318 7.93 32.20 17.62
N THR A 319 7.52 32.49 16.38
CA THR A 319 6.59 33.58 16.06
C THR A 319 5.20 33.29 16.63
N LYS A 320 4.52 34.29 17.21
CA LYS A 320 3.14 34.10 17.71
C LYS A 320 2.16 34.09 16.52
N VAL A 321 1.52 32.95 16.27
CA VAL A 321 0.60 32.74 15.13
C VAL A 321 -0.88 32.77 15.52
N GLY A 322 -1.21 32.68 16.81
CA GLY A 322 -2.62 32.67 17.22
C GLY A 322 -2.89 32.57 18.71
N HIS A 323 -4.15 32.33 19.05
CA HIS A 323 -4.61 32.19 20.43
C HIS A 323 -5.82 31.25 20.53
N ALA A 324 -5.69 30.17 21.29
CA ALA A 324 -6.75 29.21 21.57
C ALA A 324 -7.55 29.63 22.81
N LYS A 325 -8.85 29.89 22.63
CA LYS A 325 -9.78 30.31 23.70
C LYS A 325 -10.12 29.15 24.65
N LYS A 326 -10.71 29.45 25.81
CA LYS A 326 -11.26 28.44 26.74
C LYS A 326 -12.23 27.51 26.01
N GLY A 327 -12.14 26.21 26.25
CA GLY A 327 -12.95 25.18 25.62
C GLY A 327 -12.31 24.55 24.37
N ALA A 328 -11.36 25.23 23.73
CA ALA A 328 -10.65 24.71 22.56
C ALA A 328 -9.97 23.36 22.88
N ILE A 329 -10.08 22.43 21.94
CA ILE A 329 -9.31 21.19 21.92
C ILE A 329 -8.13 21.42 20.97
N LEU A 330 -6.95 21.01 21.39
CA LEU A 330 -5.69 21.22 20.67
C LEU A 330 -5.02 19.87 20.47
N ASP A 331 -4.79 19.50 19.22
CA ASP A 331 -4.09 18.26 18.87
C ASP A 331 -2.58 18.44 19.09
N ILE A 332 -1.95 17.42 19.66
CA ILE A 332 -0.57 17.44 20.13
C ILE A 332 0.14 16.12 19.85
N ASP A 333 1.41 16.20 19.46
CA ASP A 333 2.27 15.03 19.26
C ASP A 333 3.05 14.67 20.53
N LYS A 334 3.38 15.68 21.34
CA LYS A 334 4.20 15.50 22.55
C LYS A 334 3.94 16.56 23.62
N LEU A 335 4.10 16.15 24.87
CA LEU A 335 4.13 17.02 26.04
C LEU A 335 5.58 17.22 26.53
N SER A 336 5.84 18.38 27.10
CA SER A 336 7.04 18.66 27.87
C SER A 336 6.68 19.53 29.06
N ILE A 337 7.18 19.19 30.24
CA ILE A 337 6.93 19.94 31.47
C ILE A 337 8.25 20.56 31.89
N ASN A 338 8.27 21.88 32.02
CA ASN A 338 9.39 22.63 32.57
C ASN A 338 8.87 23.46 33.75
N GLY A 339 9.16 22.99 34.97
CA GLY A 339 8.54 23.49 36.19
C GLY A 339 7.02 23.43 36.12
N ASN A 340 6.34 24.55 36.42
CA ASN A 340 4.88 24.66 36.40
C ASN A 340 4.28 24.91 34.99
N LYS A 341 5.11 25.03 33.94
CA LYS A 341 4.67 25.30 32.57
C LYS A 341 4.57 24.00 31.79
N VAL A 342 3.40 23.77 31.17
CA VAL A 342 3.19 22.72 30.19
C VAL A 342 3.43 23.31 28.82
N ARG A 343 4.40 22.75 28.11
CA ARG A 343 4.59 22.95 26.69
C ARG A 343 4.05 21.72 25.97
N ALA A 344 3.03 21.91 25.16
CA ALA A 344 2.67 20.91 24.16
C ALA A 344 3.28 21.32 22.81
N VAL A 345 3.44 20.36 21.92
CA VAL A 345 3.92 20.62 20.56
C VAL A 345 3.14 19.74 19.58
N ASN A 346 2.75 20.34 18.46
CA ASN A 346 2.27 19.68 17.25
C ASN A 346 3.35 19.92 16.18
N ASP A 347 4.24 18.95 16.02
CA ASP A 347 5.32 18.97 15.03
C ASP A 347 4.75 18.88 13.60
N THR A 348 3.56 18.29 13.44
CA THR A 348 2.89 18.08 12.14
C THR A 348 2.39 19.38 11.51
N GLU A 349 1.86 20.30 12.31
CA GLU A 349 1.40 21.63 11.88
C GLU A 349 2.44 22.73 12.12
N GLY A 350 3.58 22.38 12.75
CA GLY A 350 4.63 23.34 13.10
C GLY A 350 4.25 24.25 14.28
N TYR A 351 3.30 23.86 15.14
CA TYR A 351 2.78 24.69 16.22
C TYR A 351 3.20 24.25 17.63
N TYR A 352 3.42 25.24 18.49
CA TYR A 352 3.92 25.12 19.85
C TYR A 352 2.99 25.86 20.80
N PHE A 353 2.59 25.17 21.88
CA PHE A 353 1.66 25.68 22.87
C PHE A 353 2.43 26.04 24.14
N SER A 354 2.28 27.28 24.64
CA SER A 354 2.99 27.74 25.84
C SER A 354 2.00 28.23 26.90
N ALA A 355 1.79 27.43 27.94
CA ALA A 355 0.83 27.74 29.01
C ALA A 355 1.23 27.16 30.39
N SER A 356 0.57 27.65 31.44
CA SER A 356 0.59 26.99 32.75
C SER A 356 -0.17 25.66 32.69
N LYS A 357 0.31 24.63 33.41
CA LYS A 357 -0.39 23.33 33.56
C LYS A 357 -1.85 23.49 34.03
N LYS A 358 -2.16 24.58 34.75
CA LYS A 358 -3.53 24.85 35.24
C LYS A 358 -4.49 25.32 34.15
N LEU A 359 -4.00 25.74 32.98
CA LEU A 359 -4.82 26.26 31.87
C LEU A 359 -5.20 25.17 30.86
N VAL A 360 -4.60 23.97 30.95
CA VAL A 360 -4.72 22.91 29.94
C VAL A 360 -4.79 21.55 30.62
N LYS A 361 -5.82 20.75 30.33
CA LYS A 361 -5.96 19.37 30.82
C LYS A 361 -5.84 18.37 29.67
N LYS A 362 -5.30 17.19 29.99
CA LYS A 362 -5.46 16.00 29.15
C LYS A 362 -6.95 15.70 28.99
N TYR A 363 -7.35 15.31 27.78
CA TYR A 363 -8.63 14.64 27.52
C TYR A 363 -8.45 13.12 27.64
#